data_AF-A0A2H6LR09-F1
#
_entry.id   AF-A0A2H6LR09-F1
#
_cell.length_a   1.000
_cell.length_b   1.000
_cell.length_c   1.000
_cell.angle_alpha   90.00
_cell.angle_beta   90.00
_cell.angle_gamma   90.00
#
_symmetry.space_group_name_H-M   'P 1'
#
loop_
_entity.id
_entity.type
_entity.pdbx_description
1 polymer ?
#
loop_
_entity_poly.entity_id
_entity_poly.type
_entity_poly.pdbx_seq_one_letter_code
_entity_poly.pdbx_strand_id
1 'polypeptide(L)' 'MSEAATLIPLSAFIPVFTAISDRNWLKFKELEREFAGSHGVETWADVLNFRIMPALEPEAKRWLLVQRCSQGIKSVKEVS' A
#
# COMPACT_ATOMS: atom_id res chain seq x y z
N MET A 1 -13.27 -1.53 -8.11
CA MET A 1 -13.28 -0.15 -7.60
C MET A 1 -14.65 0.21 -7.07
N SER A 2 -14.81 0.09 -5.76
CA SER A 2 -16.01 0.52 -5.04
C SER A 2 -16.20 2.04 -5.11
N GLU A 3 -17.45 2.50 -5.12
CA GLU A 3 -17.81 3.93 -5.10
C GLU A 3 -17.24 4.64 -3.87
N ALA A 4 -17.12 3.94 -2.73
CA ALA A 4 -16.47 4.49 -1.54
C ALA A 4 -15.01 4.90 -1.80
N ALA A 5 -14.26 4.15 -2.62
CA ALA A 5 -12.86 4.45 -2.93
C ALA A 5 -12.68 5.66 -3.86
N THR A 6 -13.70 6.01 -4.65
CA THR A 6 -13.64 7.16 -5.56
C THR A 6 -13.94 8.48 -4.87
N LEU A 7 -14.67 8.43 -3.74
CA LEU A 7 -15.09 9.58 -2.94
C LEU A 7 -14.04 10.04 -1.92
N ILE A 8 -13.02 9.21 -1.63
CA ILE A 8 -12.00 9.57 -0.64
C ILE A 8 -11.05 10.62 -1.23
N PRO A 9 -10.87 11.76 -0.53
CA PRO A 9 -10.08 12.87 -1.06
C PRO A 9 -8.61 12.49 -1.16
N LEU A 10 -7.91 13.05 -2.15
CA LEU A 10 -6.49 12.79 -2.37
C LEU A 10 -5.63 13.14 -1.14
N SER A 11 -6.06 14.15 -0.37
CA SER A 11 -5.42 14.57 0.88
C SER A 11 -5.31 13.44 1.91
N ALA A 12 -6.22 12.47 1.89
CA ALA A 12 -6.17 11.30 2.77
C ALA A 12 -4.99 10.37 2.46
N PHE A 13 -4.44 10.43 1.25
CA PHE A 13 -3.35 9.55 0.80
C PHE A 13 -1.98 10.25 0.76
N ILE A 14 -1.92 11.57 0.92
CA ILE A 14 -0.65 12.31 1.04
C ILE A 14 0.31 11.67 2.05
N PRO A 15 -0.09 11.36 3.30
CA PRO A 15 0.82 10.73 4.25
C PRO A 15 1.30 9.35 3.80
N VAL A 16 0.49 8.62 3.02
CA VAL A 16 0.89 7.32 2.44
C VAL A 16 1.95 7.53 1.35
N PHE A 17 1.77 8.51 0.48
CA PHE A 17 2.77 8.87 -0.53
C PHE A 17 4.08 9.28 0.13
N THR A 18 4.05 10.13 1.15
CA THR A 18 5.24 10.52 1.92
C THR A 18 5.94 9.30 2.52
N ALA A 19 5.21 8.41 3.19
CA ALA A 19 5.80 7.20 3.77
C ALA A 19 6.46 6.28 2.73
N ILE A 20 5.90 6.20 1.52
CA ILE A 20 6.50 5.44 0.42
C ILE A 20 7.75 6.12 -0.11
N SER A 21 7.71 7.45 -0.32
CA SER A 21 8.86 8.24 -0.77
C SER A 21 10.02 8.18 0.23
N ASP A 22 9.74 8.24 1.52
CA ASP A 22 10.72 8.09 2.60
C ASP A 22 11.16 6.64 2.83
N ARG A 23 10.63 5.68 2.05
CA ARG A 23 10.90 4.23 2.20
C ARG A 23 10.64 3.74 3.64
N ASN A 24 9.65 4.34 4.31
CA ASN A 24 9.32 4.06 5.69
C ASN A 24 8.20 3.01 5.78
N TRP A 25 8.61 1.74 5.77
CA TRP A 25 7.69 0.60 5.80
C TRP A 25 6.81 0.56 7.05
N LEU A 26 7.35 0.91 8.22
CA LEU A 26 6.60 0.90 9.47
C LEU A 26 5.48 1.94 9.45
N LYS A 27 5.78 3.16 9.00
CA LYS A 27 4.77 4.22 8.87
C LYS A 27 3.70 3.86 7.84
N PHE A 28 4.09 3.27 6.71
CA PHE A 28 3.14 2.76 5.73
C PHE A 28 2.17 1.74 6.33
N LYS A 29 2.65 0.78 7.12
CA LYS A 29 1.82 -0.24 7.77
C LYS A 29 0.86 0.32 8.81
N GLU A 30 1.27 1.35 9.55
CA GLU A 30 0.40 2.07 10.48
C GLU A 30 -0.75 2.75 9.73
N LEU A 31 -0.42 3.51 8.67
CA LEU A 31 -1.40 4.21 7.84
C LEU A 31 -2.36 3.23 7.15
N GLU A 32 -1.86 2.10 6.65
CA GLU A 32 -2.69 1.02 6.10
C GLU A 32 -3.70 0.51 7.14
N ARG A 33 -3.26 0.25 8.38
CA ARG A 33 -4.14 -0.26 9.44
C ARG A 33 -5.18 0.77 9.85
N GLU A 34 -4.78 2.02 10.04
CA GLU A 34 -5.67 3.12 10.39
C GLU A 34 -6.76 3.28 9.31
N PHE A 35 -6.34 3.36 8.04
CA PHE A 35 -7.26 3.52 6.92
C PHE A 35 -8.21 2.34 6.77
N ALA A 36 -7.70 1.11 6.82
CA ALA A 36 -8.52 -0.10 6.74
C ALA A 36 -9.47 -0.22 7.93
N GLY A 37 -9.10 0.27 9.12
CA GLY A 37 -9.96 0.32 10.29
C GLY A 37 -11.15 1.29 10.12
N SER A 38 -10.94 2.42 9.44
CA SER A 38 -11.99 3.43 9.21
C SER A 38 -12.86 3.15 7.98
N HIS A 39 -12.29 2.60 6.91
CA HIS A 39 -12.96 2.46 5.61
C HIS A 39 -13.13 1.02 5.12
N GLY A 40 -12.57 0.05 5.83
CA GLY A 40 -12.57 -1.36 5.43
C GLY A 40 -11.36 -1.74 4.58
N VAL A 41 -11.00 -3.02 4.68
CA VAL A 41 -9.86 -3.61 3.95
C VAL A 41 -10.09 -3.62 2.44
N GLU A 42 -11.33 -3.83 2.00
CA GLU A 42 -11.70 -3.84 0.59
C GLU A 42 -11.53 -2.46 -0.05
N THR A 43 -11.98 -1.40 0.64
CA THR A 43 -11.78 -0.01 0.21
C THR A 43 -10.31 0.34 0.14
N TRP A 44 -9.49 -0.08 1.12
CA TRP A 44 -8.05 0.10 1.07
C TRP A 44 -7.41 -0.59 -0.14
N ALA A 45 -7.81 -1.83 -0.43
CA ALA A 45 -7.29 -2.57 -1.57
C ALA A 45 -7.61 -1.85 -2.89
N ASP A 46 -8.82 -1.33 -3.06
CA ASP A 46 -9.20 -0.55 -4.24
C ASP A 46 -8.40 0.75 -4.35
N VAL A 47 -8.30 1.52 -3.26
CA VAL A 47 -7.50 2.76 -3.22
C VAL A 47 -6.05 2.48 -3.57
N LEU A 48 -5.45 1.46 -2.97
CA LEU A 48 -4.06 1.14 -3.20
C LEU A 48 -3.82 0.78 -4.67
N ASN A 49 -4.65 -0.11 -5.24
CA ASN A 49 -4.48 -0.60 -6.60
C ASN A 49 -4.80 0.45 -7.68
N PHE A 50 -5.85 1.25 -7.48
CA PHE A 50 -6.37 2.14 -8.54
C PHE A 50 -6.03 3.62 -8.35
N ARG A 51 -5.58 4.06 -7.16
CA ARG A 51 -5.21 5.47 -6.91
C ARG A 51 -3.74 5.63 -6.57
N ILE A 52 -3.22 4.84 -5.63
CA ILE A 52 -1.84 5.00 -5.13
C ILE A 52 -0.84 4.38 -6.11
N MET A 53 -0.97 3.09 -6.41
CA MET A 53 -0.08 2.36 -7.31
C MET A 53 0.12 3.03 -8.68
N PRO A 54 -0.90 3.55 -9.38
CA PRO A 54 -0.66 4.23 -10.66
C PRO A 54 0.10 5.55 -10.50
N ALA A 55 -0.12 6.30 -9.41
CA ALA A 55 0.47 7.62 -9.18
C ALA A 55 1.93 7.61 -8.71
N LEU A 56 2.43 6.47 -8.24
CA LEU A 56 3.83 6.35 -7.79
C LEU A 56 4.83 6.40 -8.95
N GLU A 57 6.05 6.83 -8.67
CA GLU A 57 7.17 6.67 -9.61
C GLU A 57 7.63 5.20 -9.67
N PRO A 58 8.25 4.75 -10.78
CA PRO A 58 8.65 3.35 -10.96
C PRO A 58 9.50 2.80 -9.81
N GLU A 59 10.42 3.61 -9.28
CA GLU A 59 11.32 3.20 -8.19
C GLU A 59 10.56 3.00 -6.86
N ALA A 60 9.65 3.92 -6.54
CA ALA A 60 8.76 3.84 -5.38
C ALA A 60 7.80 2.64 -5.47
N LYS A 61 7.21 2.38 -6.65
CA LYS A 61 6.39 1.18 -6.91
C LYS A 61 7.19 -0.08 -6.64
N ARG A 62 8.41 -0.16 -7.19
CA ARG A 62 9.28 -1.33 -7.02
C ARG A 62 9.61 -1.56 -5.55
N TRP A 63 9.98 -0.52 -4.80
CA TRP A 63 10.23 -0.63 -3.37
C TRP A 63 9.01 -1.16 -2.61
N LEU A 64 7.83 -0.59 -2.85
CA LEU A 64 6.60 -1.00 -2.18
C LEU A 64 6.24 -2.47 -2.49
N LEU A 65 6.36 -2.88 -3.75
CA LEU A 65 6.13 -4.26 -4.17
C LEU A 65 7.13 -5.21 -3.51
N VAL A 66 8.42 -4.85 -3.44
CA VAL A 66 9.43 -5.64 -2.74
C VAL A 66 9.05 -5.79 -1.26
N GLN A 67 8.71 -4.72 -0.54
CA GLN A 67 8.32 -4.84 0.87
C GLN A 67 7.10 -5.75 1.06
N ARG A 68 6.07 -5.61 0.22
CA ARG A 68 4.86 -6.44 0.28
C ARG A 68 5.12 -7.90 -0.08
N CYS A 69 5.96 -8.18 -1.08
CA CYS A 69 6.22 -9.54 -1.57
C CYS A 69 7.34 -10.26 -0.80
N SER A 70 8.34 -9.53 -0.27
CA SER A 70 9.44 -10.09 0.51
C SER A 70 8.99 -10.61 1.89
N GLN A 71 7.86 -10.14 2.42
CA GLN A 71 7.23 -10.77 3.59
C GLN A 71 6.42 -12.04 3.22
N GLY A 72 6.22 -12.34 1.93
CA GLY A 72 5.30 -13.37 1.44
C GLY A 72 5.92 -14.64 0.82
N ILE A 73 7.25 -14.74 0.66
CA ILE A 73 7.90 -16.00 0.24
C ILE A 73 9.09 -16.29 1.14
N LYS A 74 8.80 -16.83 2.33
CA LYS A 74 9.69 -17.78 3.02
C LYS A 74 9.29 -19.22 2.72
N SER A 75 8.90 -19.53 1.49
CA SER A 75 8.95 -20.93 1.02
C SER A 75 10.31 -21.17 0.40
N VAL A 76 11.36 -21.12 1.23
CA VAL A 76 12.55 -21.92 0.96
C VAL A 76 12.09 -23.36 1.19
N LYS A 77 11.62 -24.03 0.14
CA LYS A 77 11.71 -25.48 0.13
C LYS A 77 13.19 -25.79 0.02
N GLU A 78 13.77 -26.17 1.15
CA GLU A 78 15.04 -26.86 1.19
C GLU A 78 14.92 -28.05 0.22
N VAL A 79 15.74 -28.04 -0.83
CA VAL A 79 15.97 -29.24 -1.64
C VAL A 79 16.83 -30.15 -0.76
N SER A 80 16.20 -31.21 -0.26
CA SER A 80 16.87 -32.42 0.22
C SER A 80 16.87 -33.46 -0.89
#